data_AF-W5SVY3-F1
#
_entry.id   AF-W5SVY3-F1
#
_cell.length_a   1.000
_cell.length_b   1.000
_cell.length_c   1.000
_cell.angle_alpha   90.00
_cell.angle_beta   90.00
_cell.angle_gamma   90.00
#
_symmetry.space_group_name_H-M   'P 1'
#
loop_
_entity.id
_entity.type
_entity.pdbx_description
1 polymer ?
#
loop_
_entity_poly.entity_id
_entity_poly.type
_entity_poly.pdbx_seq_one_letter_code
_entity_poly.pdbx_strand_id
1 'polypeptide(L)'
;MLKTLKNTFLCLTFGFVYAPILILVVYSFNAGDNGFFFQGFSLKWYKEVFESQQIKQVIYNTLLVAIISSLISVIIGILGAYSIYKTKNEK
;
A
#
# COMPACT_ATOMS: atom_id res chain seq x y z
N MET A 1 12.17 -17.46 -27.44
CA MET A 1 10.78 -17.04 -27.73
C MET A 1 9.90 -17.01 -26.48
N LEU A 2 9.66 -18.15 -25.79
CA LEU A 2 8.85 -18.21 -24.56
C LEU A 2 9.36 -17.34 -23.40
N LYS A 3 10.68 -17.21 -23.21
CA LYS A 3 11.27 -16.35 -22.17
C LYS A 3 10.99 -14.87 -22.41
N THR A 4 11.09 -14.42 -23.66
CA THR A 4 10.76 -13.06 -24.07
C THR A 4 9.26 -12.79 -23.87
N LEU A 5 8.39 -13.72 -24.30
CA LEU A 5 6.94 -13.59 -24.11
C LEU A 5 6.54 -13.53 -22.63
N LYS A 6 7.14 -14.38 -21.78
CA LYS A 6 6.92 -14.35 -20.32
C LYS A 6 7.37 -13.02 -19.70
N ASN A 7 8.55 -12.52 -20.06
CA ASN A 7 9.04 -11.25 -19.54
C ASN A 7 8.17 -10.08 -20.01
N THR A 8 7.75 -10.06 -21.28
CA THR A 8 6.83 -9.04 -21.80
C THR A 8 5.49 -9.08 -21.08
N PHE A 9 4.92 -10.27 -20.86
CA PHE A 9 3.67 -10.44 -20.11
C PHE A 9 3.80 -9.89 -18.68
N LEU A 10 4.87 -10.27 -17.96
CA LEU A 10 5.14 -9.76 -16.61
C LEU A 10 5.29 -8.23 -16.61
N CYS A 11 6.07 -7.65 -17.53
CA CYS A 11 6.21 -6.20 -17.65
C CYS A 11 4.87 -5.51 -17.91
N LEU A 12 4.01 -6.06 -18.76
CA LEU A 12 2.68 -5.49 -19.01
C LEU A 12 1.78 -5.59 -17.78
N THR A 13 1.76 -6.73 -17.08
CA THR A 13 0.97 -6.90 -15.85
C THR A 13 1.41 -5.91 -14.77
N PHE A 14 2.71 -5.83 -14.47
CA PHE A 14 3.21 -4.88 -13.49
C PHE A 14 2.99 -3.44 -13.95
N GLY A 15 3.27 -3.13 -15.22
CA GLY A 15 3.02 -1.82 -15.80
C GLY A 15 1.56 -1.39 -15.63
N PHE A 16 0.61 -2.28 -15.89
CA PHE A 16 -0.82 -2.01 -15.74
C PHE A 16 -1.22 -1.76 -14.28
N VAL A 17 -0.74 -2.58 -13.33
CA VAL A 17 -1.05 -2.43 -11.89
C VAL A 17 -0.43 -1.17 -11.31
N TYR A 18 0.79 -0.82 -11.74
CA TYR A 18 1.51 0.35 -11.22
C TYR A 18 1.18 1.65 -11.96
N ALA A 19 0.65 1.60 -13.19
CA ALA A 19 0.23 2.80 -13.94
C ALA A 19 -0.68 3.76 -13.14
N PRO A 20 -1.78 3.32 -12.48
CA PRO A 20 -2.60 4.24 -11.70
C PRO A 20 -1.86 4.84 -10.50
N ILE A 21 -0.94 4.08 -9.89
CA ILE A 21 -0.10 4.58 -8.79
C ILE A 21 0.86 5.64 -9.31
N LEU A 22 1.46 5.43 -10.49
CA LEU A 22 2.32 6.43 -11.14
C LEU A 22 1.56 7.70 -11.48
N ILE A 23 0.34 7.59 -12.00
CA ILE A 23 -0.53 8.75 -12.26
C ILE A 23 -0.80 9.50 -10.96
N LEU A 24 -1.15 8.80 -9.88
CA LEU A 24 -1.36 9.41 -8.57
C LEU A 24 -0.11 10.15 -8.07
N VAL A 25 1.08 9.55 -8.22
CA VAL A 25 2.36 10.17 -7.85
C VAL A 25 2.66 11.40 -8.71
N VAL A 26 2.40 11.38 -10.02
CA VAL A 26 2.60 12.57 -10.86
C VAL A 26 1.64 13.69 -10.44
N TYR A 27 0.37 13.36 -10.18
CA TYR A 27 -0.64 14.32 -9.77
C TYR A 27 -0.48 14.80 -8.32
N SER A 28 0.24 14.08 -7.45
CA SER A 28 0.54 14.59 -6.09
C SER A 28 1.47 15.80 -6.11
N PHE A 29 2.18 16.03 -7.21
CA PHE A 29 2.96 17.26 -7.45
C PHE A 29 2.15 18.37 -8.12
N ASN A 30 0.83 18.23 -8.27
CA ASN A 30 0.01 19.23 -8.93
C ASN A 30 -0.22 20.45 -8.02
N ALA A 31 0.05 21.65 -8.54
CA ALA A 31 -0.23 22.91 -7.85
C ALA A 31 -1.73 23.23 -7.74
N GLY A 32 -2.57 22.64 -8.60
CA GLY A 32 -4.00 22.90 -8.66
C GLY A 32 -4.79 22.27 -7.51
N ASP A 33 -5.87 22.94 -7.11
CA ASP A 33 -6.80 22.45 -6.08
C ASP A 33 -7.75 21.36 -6.59
N ASN A 34 -7.89 21.24 -7.92
CA ASN A 34 -8.72 20.26 -8.58
C ASN A 34 -7.84 19.28 -9.36
N GLY A 35 -7.86 18.00 -8.97
CA GLY A 35 -7.00 16.94 -9.53
C GLY A 35 -7.26 16.55 -10.99
N PHE A 36 -8.11 17.29 -11.72
CA PHE A 36 -8.47 16.99 -13.11
C PHE A 36 -7.42 17.47 -14.13
N PHE A 37 -6.72 18.57 -13.86
CA PHE A 37 -5.73 19.14 -14.77
C PHE A 37 -4.43 19.46 -14.04
N PHE A 38 -3.29 19.10 -14.64
CA PHE A 38 -1.97 19.43 -14.11
C PHE A 38 -1.66 20.91 -14.34
N GLN A 39 -1.71 21.70 -13.27
CA GLN A 39 -1.58 23.17 -13.33
C GLN A 39 -0.15 23.66 -13.09
N GLY A 40 0.76 22.76 -12.72
CA GLY A 40 2.17 23.07 -12.45
C GLY A 40 2.74 22.16 -11.37
N PHE A 41 4.07 22.16 -11.23
CA PHE A 41 4.76 21.40 -10.19
C PHE A 41 4.73 22.16 -8.86
N SER A 42 4.34 21.48 -7.78
CA SER A 42 4.27 22.03 -6.42
C SER A 42 4.42 20.95 -5.36
N LEU A 43 4.98 21.33 -4.21
CA LEU A 43 5.05 20.50 -3.00
C LEU A 43 4.00 20.90 -1.93
N LYS A 44 3.03 21.76 -2.31
CA LYS A 44 1.97 22.28 -1.41
C LYS A 44 1.31 21.18 -0.58
N TRP A 45 0.85 20.11 -1.23
CA TRP A 45 0.13 19.02 -0.55
C TRP A 45 0.99 18.23 0.44
N TYR A 46 2.27 18.05 0.13
CA TYR A 46 3.20 17.42 1.07
C TYR A 46 3.35 18.26 2.34
N LYS A 47 3.44 19.58 2.21
CA LYS A 47 3.49 20.49 3.36
C LYS A 47 2.19 20.46 4.17
N GLU A 48 1.05 20.51 3.50
CA GLU A 48 -0.29 20.45 4.12
C GLU A 48 -0.48 19.18 4.99
N VAL A 49 0.02 18.03 4.50
CA VAL A 49 0.00 16.76 5.26
C VAL A 49 0.72 16.87 6.60
N PHE A 50 1.84 17.59 6.66
CA PHE A 50 2.60 17.78 7.89
C PHE A 50 2.08 18.93 8.77
N GLU A 51 1.28 19.84 8.24
CA GLU A 51 0.69 20.94 9.02
C GLU A 51 -0.68 20.56 9.59
N SER A 52 -1.45 19.72 8.89
CA SER A 52 -2.78 19.29 9.30
C SER A 52 -2.76 18.36 10.51
N GLN A 53 -3.35 18.83 11.62
CA GLN A 53 -3.56 18.02 12.82
C GLN A 53 -4.49 16.83 12.58
N GLN A 54 -5.49 17.02 11.71
CA GLN A 54 -6.43 15.95 11.35
C GLN A 54 -5.69 14.80 10.66
N ILE A 55 -4.82 15.09 9.70
CA ILE A 55 -4.05 14.06 8.99
C ILE A 55 -3.10 13.33 9.94
N LYS A 56 -2.42 14.05 10.84
CA LYS A 56 -1.56 13.43 11.87
C LYS A 56 -2.34 12.46 12.76
N GLN A 57 -3.53 12.85 13.20
CA GLN A 57 -4.38 12.00 14.04
C GLN A 57 -4.83 10.74 13.28
N VAL A 58 -5.20 10.89 12.00
CA VAL A 58 -5.54 9.74 11.14
C VAL A 58 -4.36 8.78 11.03
N ILE A 59 -3.16 9.28 10.73
CA ILE A 59 -1.94 8.46 10.62
C ILE A 59 -1.68 7.70 11.93
N TYR A 60 -1.74 8.38 13.07
CA TYR A 60 -1.52 7.77 14.38
C TYR A 60 -2.52 6.66 14.67
N ASN A 61 -3.81 6.93 14.48
CA ASN A 61 -4.87 5.96 14.72
C ASN A 61 -4.74 4.73 13.80
N THR A 62 -4.49 4.94 12.51
CA THR A 62 -4.30 3.84 11.56
C THR A 62 -3.09 3.00 11.92
N LEU A 63 -1.97 3.62 12.32
CA LEU A 63 -0.76 2.90 12.70
C LEU A 63 -0.97 2.07 13.96
N LEU A 64 -1.61 2.65 14.98
CA LEU A 64 -1.95 1.96 16.22
C LEU A 64 -2.84 0.74 15.94
N VAL A 65 -3.91 0.93 15.17
CA VAL A 65 -4.83 -0.15 14.79
C VAL A 65 -4.10 -1.23 13.98
N ALA A 66 -3.25 -0.86 13.02
CA ALA A 66 -2.49 -1.81 12.22
C ALA A 66 -1.53 -2.67 13.06
N ILE A 67 -0.83 -2.06 14.03
CA ILE A 67 0.10 -2.77 14.91
C ILE A 67 -0.65 -3.74 15.81
N ILE A 68 -1.70 -3.28 16.51
CA ILE A 68 -2.45 -4.15 17.43
C ILE A 68 -3.14 -5.28 16.66
N SER A 69 -3.77 -4.96 15.51
CA SER A 69 -4.44 -5.95 14.66
C SER A 69 -3.47 -7.00 14.12
N SER A 70 -2.30 -6.58 13.62
CA SER A 70 -1.29 -7.52 13.11
C SER A 70 -0.72 -8.41 14.21
N LEU A 71 -0.44 -7.87 15.40
CA LEU A 71 0.04 -8.67 16.53
C LEU A 71 -0.96 -9.74 16.95
N ILE A 72 -2.23 -9.37 17.12
CA ILE A 72 -3.29 -10.32 17.47
C ILE A 72 -3.44 -11.38 16.38
N SER A 73 -3.44 -10.95 15.11
CA SER A 73 -3.53 -11.86 13.96
C SER A 73 -2.38 -12.87 13.93
N VAL A 74 -1.15 -12.44 14.19
CA VAL A 74 0.03 -13.32 14.25
C VAL A 74 -0.09 -14.33 15.39
N ILE A 75 -0.50 -13.90 16.58
CA ILE A 75 -0.67 -14.81 17.73
C ILE A 75 -1.70 -15.89 17.41
N ILE A 76 -2.87 -15.50 16.90
CA ILE A 76 -3.93 -16.45 16.53
C ILE A 76 -3.45 -17.36 15.40
N GLY A 77 -2.77 -16.81 14.39
CA GLY A 77 -2.23 -17.56 13.27
C GLY A 77 -1.21 -18.62 13.69
N ILE A 78 -0.30 -18.28 14.61
CA ILE A 78 0.70 -19.21 15.15
C ILE A 78 0.02 -20.33 15.95
N LEU A 79 -0.92 -19.99 16.82
CA LEU A 79 -1.67 -20.99 17.61
C LEU A 79 -2.45 -21.95 16.71
N GLY A 80 -3.11 -21.42 15.68
CA GLY A 80 -3.83 -22.22 14.68
C GLY A 80 -2.90 -23.14 13.89
N ALA A 81 -1.80 -22.60 13.36
CA ALA A 81 -0.80 -23.37 12.61
C ALA A 81 -0.17 -24.47 13.47
N TYR A 82 0.16 -24.18 14.73
CA TYR A 82 0.73 -25.15 15.66
C TYR A 82 -0.25 -26.30 15.96
N SER A 83 -1.53 -25.98 16.21
CA SER A 83 -2.57 -26.99 16.45
C SER A 83 -2.73 -27.94 15.27
N ILE A 84 -2.85 -27.38 14.05
CA ILE A 84 -2.96 -28.17 12.81
C ILE A 84 -1.72 -29.05 12.61
N TYR A 85 -0.52 -28.48 12.83
CA TYR A 85 0.74 -29.22 12.70
C TYR A 85 0.79 -30.41 13.66
N LYS A 86 0.44 -30.19 14.94
CA LYS A 86 0.43 -31.25 15.95
C LYS A 86 -0.56 -32.37 15.60
N THR A 87 -1.80 -32.05 15.27
CA THR A 87 -2.82 -33.07 14.93
C THR A 87 -2.47 -33.87 13.69
N LYS A 88 -1.80 -33.26 12.70
CA LYS A 88 -1.34 -33.96 11.50
C LYS A 88 -0.20 -34.95 11.80
N ASN A 89 0.68 -34.61 12.74
CA ASN A 89 1.89 -35.38 13.05
C ASN A 89 1.67 -36.47 14.12
N GLU A 90 0.51 -36.47 14.80
CA GLU A 90 0.08 -37.52 15.75
C GLU A 90 -0.73 -38.65 15.07
N LYS A 91 -0.83 -38.65 13.74
CA LYS A 91 -1.28 -39.80 12.92
C LYS A 91 -0.10 -40.39 12.17
#